data_AF-A0A845TUY3-F1
#
_entry.id   AF-A0A845TUY3-F1
#
_cell.length_a   1.000
_cell.length_b   1.000
_cell.length_c   1.000
_cell.angle_alpha   90.00
_cell.angle_beta   90.00
_cell.angle_gamma   90.00
#
_symmetry.space_group_name_H-M   'P 1'
#
loop_
_entity.id
_entity.type
_entity.pdbx_description
1 polymer ?
#
loop_
_entity_poly.entity_id
_entity_poly.type
_entity_poly.pdbx_seq_one_letter_code
_entity_poly.pdbx_strand_id
1 'polypeptide(L)'
;MTLRRKSREFALQLLYQWDQRREAPEIIEEHFWAEARATGETRKFAHELFMGAVVAAPELDKLITAHAANWRLERMGAIDRSLLRLGAYELRFGTAPAKVVLDEAVELAKSFSDAAAPAFVNGILDAIHKASPPTAEIAEEKGEPAEKSAHPEKFEHAKKGDPAKQVATAHTKAPKTKRRKKKE
;
A
#
# COMPACT_ATOMS: atom_id res chain seq x y z
N MET A 1 -20.21 -11.81 7.41
CA MET A 1 -18.91 -11.64 6.74
C MET A 1 -19.11 -10.64 5.61
N THR A 2 -18.30 -9.59 5.51
CA THR A 2 -18.46 -8.59 4.44
C THR A 2 -18.02 -9.18 3.10
N LEU A 3 -18.58 -8.66 2.00
CA LEU A 3 -18.22 -9.07 0.65
C LEU A 3 -16.69 -8.96 0.41
N ARG A 4 -16.09 -7.88 0.92
CA ARG A 4 -14.65 -7.59 0.83
C ARG A 4 -13.79 -8.59 1.59
N ARG A 5 -14.17 -8.97 2.81
CA ARG A 5 -13.43 -9.98 3.61
C ARG A 5 -13.43 -11.33 2.92
N LYS A 6 -14.57 -11.76 2.35
CA LYS A 6 -14.65 -13.03 1.63
C LYS A 6 -13.81 -13.03 0.35
N SER A 7 -13.77 -11.92 -0.38
CA SER A 7 -12.86 -11.77 -1.53
C SER A 7 -11.39 -11.88 -1.14
N ARG A 8 -10.97 -11.26 -0.03
CA ARG A 8 -9.59 -11.38 0.47
C ARG A 8 -9.23 -12.80 0.87
N GLU A 9 -10.18 -13.50 1.50
CA GLU A 9 -10.02 -14.92 1.84
C GLU A 9 -9.75 -15.77 0.58
N PHE A 10 -10.55 -15.57 -0.48
CA PHE A 10 -10.33 -16.26 -1.74
C PHE A 10 -9.03 -15.84 -2.45
N ALA A 11 -8.68 -14.56 -2.43
CA ALA A 11 -7.40 -14.08 -2.96
C ALA A 11 -6.21 -14.73 -2.23
N LEU A 12 -6.28 -14.88 -0.90
CA LEU A 12 -5.27 -15.58 -0.11
C LEU A 12 -5.15 -17.06 -0.52
N GLN A 13 -6.28 -17.75 -0.69
CA GLN A 13 -6.30 -19.16 -1.12
C GLN A 13 -5.74 -19.34 -2.54
N LEU A 14 -6.04 -18.43 -3.45
CA LEU A 14 -5.49 -18.40 -4.82
C LEU A 14 -3.97 -18.16 -4.78
N LEU A 15 -3.49 -17.18 -4.02
CA LEU A 15 -2.06 -16.89 -3.86
C LEU A 15 -1.30 -18.06 -3.26
N TYR A 16 -1.87 -18.71 -2.24
CA TYR A 16 -1.32 -19.92 -1.66
C TYR A 16 -1.19 -21.04 -2.71
N GLN A 17 -2.24 -21.33 -3.46
CA GLN A 17 -2.20 -22.36 -4.50
C GLN A 17 -1.20 -22.04 -5.61
N TRP A 18 -1.14 -20.79 -6.05
CA TRP A 18 -0.17 -20.33 -7.04
C TRP A 18 1.28 -20.53 -6.56
N ASP A 19 1.57 -20.15 -5.32
CA ASP A 19 2.89 -20.28 -4.73
C ASP A 19 3.31 -21.76 -4.55
N GLN A 20 2.36 -22.64 -4.25
CA GLN A 20 2.61 -24.08 -4.09
C GLN A 20 2.75 -24.82 -5.42
N ARG A 21 1.85 -24.56 -6.37
CA ARG A 21 1.80 -25.29 -7.66
C ARG A 21 2.77 -24.75 -8.70
N ARG A 22 3.11 -23.46 -8.63
CA ARG A 22 3.99 -22.77 -9.60
C ARG A 22 3.49 -22.88 -11.05
N GLU A 23 2.18 -22.90 -11.22
CA GLU A 23 1.49 -22.89 -12.51
C GLU A 23 1.15 -21.46 -12.94
N ALA A 24 0.64 -21.32 -14.16
CA ALA A 24 0.13 -20.05 -14.66
C ALA A 24 -1.06 -19.57 -13.79
N PRO A 25 -1.14 -18.28 -13.43
CA PRO A 25 -2.19 -17.74 -12.55
C PRO A 25 -3.60 -18.02 -13.06
N GLU A 26 -3.78 -18.01 -14.38
CA GLU A 26 -5.06 -18.25 -15.04
C GLU A 26 -5.55 -19.69 -14.82
N ILE A 27 -4.63 -20.67 -14.81
CA ILE A 27 -4.94 -22.08 -14.54
C ILE A 27 -5.32 -22.27 -13.08
N ILE A 28 -4.59 -21.65 -12.15
CA ILE A 28 -4.92 -21.68 -10.71
C ILE A 28 -6.34 -21.14 -10.49
N GLU A 29 -6.64 -20.02 -11.14
CA GLU A 29 -7.93 -19.37 -11.01
C GLU A 29 -9.07 -20.20 -11.63
N GLU A 30 -8.88 -20.76 -12.81
CA GLU A 30 -9.86 -21.65 -13.46
C GLU A 30 -10.21 -22.84 -12.57
N HIS A 31 -9.20 -23.54 -12.06
CA HIS A 31 -9.39 -24.70 -11.19
C HIS A 31 -10.07 -24.33 -9.88
N PHE A 32 -9.68 -23.22 -9.26
CA PHE A 32 -10.27 -22.76 -8.01
C PHE A 32 -11.77 -22.46 -8.14
N TRP A 33 -12.16 -21.76 -9.20
CA TRP A 33 -13.57 -21.39 -9.42
C TRP A 33 -14.43 -22.52 -9.97
N ALA A 34 -13.85 -23.65 -10.40
CA ALA A 34 -14.60 -24.86 -10.71
C ALA A 34 -15.28 -25.44 -9.46
N GLU A 35 -14.68 -25.25 -8.27
CA GLU A 35 -15.16 -25.80 -7.01
C GLU A 35 -15.75 -24.72 -6.08
N ALA A 36 -15.17 -23.52 -6.05
CA ALA A 36 -15.57 -22.45 -5.16
C ALA A 36 -16.87 -21.75 -5.59
N ARG A 37 -17.76 -21.48 -4.63
CA ARG A 37 -18.99 -20.70 -4.85
C ARG A 37 -18.80 -19.27 -4.33
N ALA A 38 -19.01 -18.29 -5.20
CA ALA A 38 -18.93 -16.87 -4.88
C ALA A 38 -19.91 -16.07 -5.74
N THR A 39 -20.30 -14.89 -5.28
CA THR A 39 -21.01 -13.91 -6.12
C THR A 39 -20.05 -13.36 -7.18
N GLY A 40 -20.58 -12.81 -8.28
CA GLY A 40 -19.76 -12.21 -9.34
C GLY A 40 -18.88 -11.07 -8.82
N GLU A 41 -19.39 -10.28 -7.87
CA GLU A 41 -18.65 -9.17 -7.26
C GLU A 41 -17.54 -9.66 -6.33
N THR A 42 -17.80 -10.71 -5.53
CA THR A 42 -16.75 -11.34 -4.71
C THR A 42 -15.63 -11.91 -5.58
N ARG A 43 -15.99 -12.62 -6.65
CA ARG A 43 -15.04 -13.22 -7.60
C ARG A 43 -14.21 -12.14 -8.29
N LYS A 44 -14.84 -11.06 -8.77
CA LYS A 44 -14.14 -9.95 -9.42
C LYS A 44 -13.12 -9.31 -8.50
N PHE A 45 -13.49 -9.00 -7.25
CA PHE A 45 -12.55 -8.37 -6.33
C PHE A 45 -11.44 -9.33 -5.88
N ALA A 46 -11.74 -10.63 -5.71
CA ALA A 46 -10.72 -11.63 -5.43
C ALA A 46 -9.71 -11.78 -6.60
N HIS A 47 -10.21 -11.77 -7.84
CA HIS A 47 -9.39 -11.78 -9.05
C HIS A 47 -8.45 -10.57 -9.12
N GLU A 48 -8.97 -9.35 -8.90
CA GLU A 48 -8.17 -8.12 -8.91
C GLU A 48 -7.01 -8.19 -7.90
N LEU A 49 -7.30 -8.62 -6.68
CA LEU A 49 -6.30 -8.80 -5.63
C LEU A 49 -5.27 -9.88 -5.98
N PHE A 50 -5.73 -11.03 -6.46
CA PHE A 50 -4.87 -12.16 -6.82
C PHE A 50 -3.94 -11.81 -7.97
N MET A 51 -4.47 -11.38 -9.11
CA MET A 51 -3.67 -11.07 -10.30
C MET A 51 -2.71 -9.91 -10.04
N GLY A 52 -3.19 -8.87 -9.34
CA GLY A 52 -2.35 -7.74 -8.97
C GLY A 52 -1.17 -8.15 -8.07
N ALA A 53 -1.42 -8.95 -7.04
CA ALA A 53 -0.38 -9.44 -6.16
C ALA A 53 0.60 -10.39 -6.87
N VAL A 54 0.14 -11.23 -7.80
CA VAL A 54 1.00 -12.10 -8.61
C VAL A 54 1.93 -11.28 -9.52
N VAL A 55 1.40 -10.30 -10.25
CA VAL A 55 2.20 -9.44 -11.13
C VAL A 55 3.24 -8.66 -10.34
N ALA A 56 2.86 -8.15 -9.16
CA ALA A 56 3.76 -7.41 -8.28
C ALA A 56 4.65 -8.31 -7.41
N ALA A 57 4.50 -9.64 -7.43
CA ALA A 57 5.16 -10.55 -6.48
C ALA A 57 6.69 -10.35 -6.38
N PRO A 58 7.46 -10.17 -7.49
CA PRO A 58 8.90 -9.94 -7.38
C PRO A 58 9.28 -8.63 -6.68
N GLU A 59 8.45 -7.59 -6.77
CA GLU A 59 8.63 -6.34 -6.04
C GLU A 59 8.22 -6.50 -4.57
N LEU A 60 7.06 -7.11 -4.33
CA LEU A 60 6.53 -7.36 -2.99
C LEU A 60 7.48 -8.24 -2.17
N ASP A 61 8.06 -9.28 -2.76
CA ASP A 61 9.00 -10.17 -2.08
C ASP A 61 10.27 -9.44 -1.63
N LYS A 62 10.79 -8.51 -2.45
CA LYS A 62 11.93 -7.67 -2.07
C LYS A 62 11.55 -6.74 -0.92
N LEU A 63 10.38 -6.13 -0.99
CA LEU A 63 9.87 -5.22 0.03
C LEU A 63 9.66 -5.95 1.37
N ILE A 64 9.00 -7.10 1.35
CA ILE A 64 8.78 -7.94 2.53
C ILE A 64 10.12 -8.38 3.14
N THR A 65 11.06 -8.83 2.32
CA THR A 65 12.39 -9.26 2.80
C THR A 65 13.18 -8.12 3.43
N ALA A 66 13.06 -6.89 2.90
CA ALA A 66 13.73 -5.72 3.45
C ALA A 66 13.23 -5.35 4.87
N HIS A 67 11.97 -5.67 5.18
CA HIS A 67 11.34 -5.36 6.47
C HIS A 67 11.24 -6.56 7.42
N ALA A 68 11.46 -7.77 6.93
CA ALA A 68 11.56 -8.97 7.75
C ALA A 68 12.95 -9.08 8.38
N ALA A 69 13.14 -8.50 9.57
CA ALA A 69 14.41 -8.47 10.32
C ALA A 69 15.11 -9.85 10.40
N ASN A 70 16.00 -10.14 9.45
CA ASN A 70 16.72 -11.41 9.25
C ASN A 70 15.87 -12.66 8.91
N TRP A 71 14.59 -12.50 8.59
CA TRP A 71 13.74 -13.63 8.15
C TRP A 71 13.83 -13.81 6.64
N ARG A 72 14.27 -15.00 6.22
CA ARG A 72 14.20 -15.38 4.79
C ARG A 72 12.76 -15.77 4.47
N LEU A 73 12.19 -15.22 3.39
CA LEU A 73 10.85 -15.55 2.88
C LEU A 73 10.61 -17.07 2.73
N GLU A 74 11.67 -17.82 2.41
CA GLU A 74 11.62 -19.28 2.23
C GLU A 74 11.36 -20.03 3.54
N ARG A 75 11.61 -19.40 4.70
CA ARG A 75 11.38 -19.97 6.04
C ARG A 75 10.02 -19.57 6.63
N MET A 76 9.27 -18.71 5.96
CA MET A 76 7.91 -18.35 6.38
C MET A 76 6.94 -19.45 5.94
N GLY A 77 5.87 -19.66 6.72
CA GLY A 77 4.76 -20.50 6.30
C GLY A 77 4.24 -20.01 4.93
N ALA A 78 3.87 -20.94 4.05
CA ALA A 78 3.38 -20.59 2.72
C ALA A 78 2.14 -19.68 2.79
N ILE A 79 1.28 -19.89 3.81
CA ILE A 79 0.13 -19.02 4.09
C ILE A 79 0.60 -17.63 4.52
N ASP A 80 1.55 -17.51 5.45
CA ASP A 80 2.06 -16.22 5.91
C ASP A 80 2.69 -15.41 4.77
N ARG A 81 3.49 -16.09 3.92
CA ARG A 81 4.08 -15.47 2.73
C ARG A 81 3.01 -14.95 1.77
N SER A 82 1.99 -15.76 1.47
CA SER A 82 0.87 -15.34 0.62
C SER A 82 0.06 -14.19 1.23
N LEU A 83 -0.13 -14.20 2.55
CA LEU A 83 -0.82 -13.15 3.28
C LEU A 83 -0.04 -11.84 3.30
N LEU A 84 1.28 -11.90 3.48
CA LEU A 84 2.15 -10.74 3.39
C LEU A 84 2.15 -10.14 1.99
N ARG A 85 2.17 -10.97 0.93
CA ARG A 85 2.03 -10.51 -0.46
C ARG A 85 0.69 -9.82 -0.69
N LEU A 86 -0.40 -10.41 -0.22
CA LEU A 86 -1.74 -9.82 -0.34
C LEU A 86 -1.83 -8.46 0.36
N GLY A 87 -1.42 -8.40 1.63
CA GLY A 87 -1.46 -7.17 2.43
C GLY A 87 -0.54 -6.09 1.86
N ALA A 88 0.68 -6.44 1.46
CA ALA A 88 1.62 -5.49 0.86
C ALA A 88 1.11 -4.98 -0.50
N TYR A 89 0.48 -5.83 -1.31
CA TYR A 89 -0.17 -5.40 -2.54
C TYR A 89 -1.27 -4.37 -2.26
N GLU A 90 -2.19 -4.67 -1.32
CA GLU A 90 -3.26 -3.75 -0.97
C GLU A 90 -2.75 -2.42 -0.40
N LEU A 91 -1.69 -2.43 0.41
CA LEU A 91 -1.08 -1.21 0.94
C LEU A 91 -0.42 -0.33 -0.14
N ARG A 92 0.06 -0.94 -1.24
CA ARG A 92 0.84 -0.24 -2.27
C ARG A 92 0.02 0.17 -3.48
N PHE A 93 -0.98 -0.64 -3.84
CA PHE A 93 -1.75 -0.49 -5.06
C PHE A 93 -3.26 -0.49 -4.82
N GLY A 94 -3.71 -0.80 -3.60
CA GLY A 94 -5.12 -0.80 -3.23
C GLY A 94 -5.64 0.59 -2.89
N THR A 95 -6.96 0.68 -2.79
CA THR A 95 -7.68 1.91 -2.40
C THR A 95 -8.22 1.86 -0.98
N ALA A 96 -8.05 0.73 -0.27
CA ALA A 96 -8.50 0.58 1.10
C ALA A 96 -7.58 1.36 2.06
N PRO A 97 -8.12 1.98 3.12
CA PRO A 97 -7.31 2.62 4.15
C PRO A 97 -6.32 1.61 4.77
N ALA A 98 -5.09 2.05 5.04
CA ALA A 98 -4.04 1.17 5.56
C ALA A 98 -4.45 0.43 6.84
N LYS A 99 -5.17 1.12 7.74
CA LYS A 99 -5.75 0.52 8.95
C LYS A 99 -6.63 -0.69 8.64
N VAL A 100 -7.51 -0.58 7.65
CA VAL A 100 -8.41 -1.67 7.25
C VAL A 100 -7.62 -2.83 6.67
N VAL A 101 -6.58 -2.56 5.87
CA VAL A 101 -5.72 -3.62 5.29
C VAL A 101 -4.97 -4.36 6.40
N LEU A 102 -4.41 -3.64 7.37
CA LEU A 102 -3.72 -4.23 8.53
C LEU A 102 -4.66 -5.09 9.38
N ASP A 103 -5.83 -4.55 9.73
CA ASP A 103 -6.83 -5.25 10.54
C ASP A 103 -7.30 -6.54 9.84
N GLU A 104 -7.60 -6.47 8.53
CA GLU A 104 -8.02 -7.64 7.74
C GLU A 104 -6.91 -8.67 7.57
N ALA A 105 -5.65 -8.25 7.41
CA ALA A 105 -4.52 -9.15 7.35
C ALA A 105 -4.33 -9.91 8.68
N VAL A 106 -4.45 -9.22 9.82
CA VAL A 106 -4.40 -9.84 11.16
C VAL A 106 -5.52 -10.85 11.35
N GLU A 107 -6.73 -10.52 10.92
CA GLU A 107 -7.89 -11.38 11.00
C GLU A 107 -7.77 -12.64 10.14
N LEU A 108 -7.18 -12.52 8.95
CA LEU A 108 -6.86 -13.67 8.10
C LEU A 108 -5.73 -14.52 8.71
N ALA A 109 -4.69 -13.92 9.28
CA ALA A 109 -3.61 -14.64 9.96
C ALA A 109 -4.16 -15.52 11.10
N LYS A 110 -5.09 -15.00 11.91
CA LYS A 110 -5.75 -15.76 12.98
C LYS A 110 -6.56 -16.96 12.47
N SER A 111 -7.06 -16.87 11.25
CA SER A 111 -7.95 -17.89 10.68
C SER A 111 -7.20 -19.00 9.95
N PHE A 112 -6.03 -18.68 9.37
CA PHE A 112 -5.30 -19.57 8.46
C PHE A 112 -3.90 -19.97 8.93
N SER A 113 -3.36 -19.33 9.97
CA SER A 113 -1.98 -19.54 10.41
C SER A 113 -1.88 -19.74 11.93
N ASP A 114 -0.65 -19.92 12.41
CA ASP A 114 -0.34 -20.22 13.81
C ASP A 114 -0.54 -19.00 14.73
N ALA A 115 -0.61 -19.25 16.04
CA ALA A 115 -0.87 -18.21 17.04
C ALA A 115 0.13 -17.03 17.05
N ALA A 116 1.35 -17.23 16.53
CA ALA A 116 2.36 -16.19 16.42
C ALA A 116 2.21 -15.31 15.16
N ALA A 117 1.53 -15.82 14.11
CA ALA A 117 1.42 -15.17 12.82
C ALA A 117 0.72 -13.80 12.85
N PRO A 118 -0.37 -13.56 13.61
CA PRO A 118 -1.05 -12.27 13.61
C PRO A 118 -0.15 -11.10 14.01
N ALA A 119 0.67 -11.27 15.06
CA ALA A 119 1.60 -10.25 15.51
C ALA A 119 2.74 -10.03 14.50
N PHE A 120 3.24 -11.12 13.91
CA PHE A 120 4.30 -11.09 12.90
C PHE A 120 3.85 -10.37 11.61
N VAL A 121 2.70 -10.76 11.06
CA VAL A 121 2.12 -10.16 9.85
C VAL A 121 1.87 -8.67 10.05
N ASN A 122 1.27 -8.30 11.19
CA ASN A 122 1.04 -6.90 11.51
C ASN A 122 2.34 -6.09 11.57
N GLY A 123 3.37 -6.63 12.23
CA GLY A 123 4.66 -5.94 12.36
C GLY A 123 5.33 -5.68 11.02
N ILE A 124 5.32 -6.65 10.11
CA ILE A 124 5.90 -6.48 8.77
C ILE A 124 5.09 -5.49 7.92
N LEU A 125 3.77 -5.65 7.87
CA LEU A 125 2.92 -4.79 7.04
C LEU A 125 2.92 -3.33 7.52
N ASP A 126 2.95 -3.11 8.84
CA ASP A 126 3.10 -1.77 9.42
C ASP A 126 4.47 -1.14 9.08
N ALA A 127 5.55 -1.92 9.15
CA ALA A 127 6.88 -1.46 8.73
C ALA A 127 6.91 -1.09 7.23
N ILE A 128 6.27 -1.88 6.38
CA ILE A 128 6.13 -1.61 4.94
C ILE A 128 5.34 -0.32 4.71
N HIS A 129 4.22 -0.14 5.42
CA HIS A 129 3.38 1.04 5.30
C HIS A 129 4.15 2.33 5.64
N LYS A 130 4.93 2.31 6.73
CA LYS A 130 5.75 3.44 7.20
C LYS A 130 6.94 3.76 6.28
N ALA A 131 7.44 2.78 5.54
CA ALA A 131 8.60 2.95 4.66
C ALA A 131 8.23 3.56 3.29
N SER A 132 6.96 3.54 2.90
CA SER A 132 6.48 4.31 1.76
C SER A 132 6.28 5.76 2.21
N PRO A 133 6.75 6.78 1.47
CA PRO A 133 6.38 8.15 1.78
C PRO A 133 4.84 8.25 1.78
N PRO A 134 4.23 8.94 2.76
CA PRO A 134 2.80 9.00 2.89
C PRO A 134 2.24 9.65 1.62
N THR A 135 1.54 8.86 0.81
CA THR A 135 0.67 9.43 -0.22
C THR A 135 -0.55 9.94 0.52
N ALA A 136 -0.49 11.22 0.89
CA ALA A 136 -1.57 12.06 1.42
C ALA A 136 -2.56 11.32 2.35
N GLU A 137 -2.22 11.29 3.64
CA GLU A 137 -3.22 11.17 4.70
C GLU A 137 -4.23 12.31 4.53
N ILE A 138 -5.45 11.98 4.08
CA ILE A 138 -6.60 12.84 4.27
C ILE A 138 -6.92 12.72 5.77
N ALA A 139 -6.64 13.80 6.48
CA ALA A 139 -6.86 13.96 7.90
C ALA A 139 -8.27 13.51 8.30
N GLU A 140 -8.35 12.55 9.23
CA GLU A 140 -9.59 12.29 9.95
C GLU A 140 -9.94 13.50 10.81
N GLU A 141 -11.06 14.14 10.50
CA GLU A 141 -11.73 15.15 11.31
C GLU A 141 -11.92 14.63 12.74
N LYS A 142 -11.29 15.31 13.70
CA LYS A 142 -11.72 15.24 15.09
C LYS A 142 -13.06 15.98 15.20
N GLY A 143 -14.11 15.22 15.47
CA GLY A 143 -15.42 15.73 15.84
C GLY A 143 -15.35 16.66 17.06
N GLU A 144 -16.05 17.78 16.91
CA GLU A 144 -16.34 18.83 17.87
C GLU A 144 -17.13 18.33 19.10
N PRO A 145 -17.26 19.12 20.18
CA PRO A 145 -18.54 19.83 20.29
C PRO A 145 -18.49 21.27 20.87
N ALA A 146 -19.29 22.12 20.22
CA ALA A 146 -20.24 23.11 20.75
C ALA A 146 -19.74 24.36 21.52
N GLU A 147 -19.70 25.47 20.78
CA GLU A 147 -20.52 26.69 20.95
C GLU A 147 -20.86 27.18 22.39
N LYS A 148 -20.40 28.40 22.76
CA LYS A 148 -21.24 29.63 22.83
C LYS A 148 -20.55 30.85 23.48
N SER A 149 -20.78 31.99 22.83
CA SER A 149 -20.95 33.35 23.41
C SER A 149 -19.71 34.17 23.85
N ALA A 150 -19.34 35.15 23.01
CA ALA A 150 -19.56 36.59 23.26
C ALA A 150 -18.49 37.47 22.57
N HIS A 151 -18.93 38.33 21.64
CA HIS A 151 -18.26 39.57 21.21
C HIS A 151 -18.62 40.69 22.23
N PRO A 152 -18.04 41.93 22.24
CA PRO A 152 -17.15 42.53 21.23
C PRO A 152 -16.01 43.45 21.77
N GLU A 153 -15.22 43.97 20.81
CA GLU A 153 -14.84 45.40 20.66
C GLU A 153 -13.43 45.95 21.01
N LYS A 154 -12.91 46.71 20.01
CA LYS A 154 -11.87 47.77 19.99
C LYS A 154 -10.40 47.29 20.05
N PHE A 155 -9.48 47.74 19.20
CA PHE A 155 -9.18 49.13 18.81
C PHE A 155 -8.49 49.22 17.43
N GLU A 156 -8.62 50.41 16.85
CA GLU A 156 -8.21 50.89 15.52
C GLU A 156 -6.71 51.28 15.42
N HIS A 157 -6.28 51.64 14.20
CA HIS A 157 -5.07 52.36 13.75
C HIS A 157 -3.79 51.54 13.46
N ALA A 158 -2.97 51.81 12.43
CA ALA A 158 -3.02 52.68 11.25
C ALA A 158 -1.73 52.48 10.41
N LYS A 159 -1.83 52.76 9.09
CA LYS A 159 -0.80 53.26 8.14
C LYS A 159 0.35 52.31 7.72
N LYS A 160 0.48 51.96 6.43
CA LYS A 160 0.90 52.73 5.22
C LYS A 160 2.42 52.69 5.01
N GLY A 161 2.90 52.04 3.94
CA GLY A 161 4.25 52.23 3.43
C GLY A 161 4.82 51.11 2.54
N ASP A 162 4.43 51.06 1.29
CA ASP A 162 5.33 50.77 0.14
C ASP A 162 5.72 52.16 -0.43
N PRO A 163 6.87 52.39 -1.12
CA PRO A 163 7.43 51.49 -2.13
C PRO A 163 8.97 51.48 -2.36
N ALA A 164 9.41 50.41 -3.02
CA ALA A 164 10.36 50.36 -4.15
C ALA A 164 11.88 50.64 -4.00
N LYS A 165 12.58 50.03 -4.98
CA LYS A 165 13.93 50.27 -5.55
C LYS A 165 15.05 49.37 -4.95
N GLN A 166 15.96 48.75 -5.72
CA GLN A 166 16.30 48.88 -7.13
C GLN A 166 17.44 47.92 -7.57
N VAL A 167 17.45 47.61 -8.88
CA VAL A 167 18.53 47.32 -9.87
C VAL A 167 19.51 46.14 -9.79
N ALA A 168 19.66 45.56 -11.01
CA ALA A 168 20.91 45.28 -11.77
C ALA A 168 21.75 44.07 -11.33
N THR A 169 22.40 43.26 -12.17
CA THR A 169 22.69 43.20 -13.63
C THR A 169 23.41 41.84 -13.82
N ALA A 170 23.00 40.98 -14.76
CA ALA A 170 23.65 40.76 -16.07
C ALA A 170 24.58 39.52 -16.16
N HIS A 171 24.68 39.02 -17.41
CA HIS A 171 25.72 38.17 -18.03
C HIS A 171 25.53 36.64 -18.14
N THR A 172 24.84 36.24 -19.22
CA THR A 172 25.38 35.53 -20.41
C THR A 172 26.48 34.46 -20.22
N LYS A 173 26.19 33.19 -20.56
CA LYS A 173 26.79 32.40 -21.69
C LYS A 173 26.52 30.88 -21.56
N ALA A 174 25.78 30.33 -22.52
CA ALA A 174 26.14 29.08 -23.22
C ALA A 174 27.06 29.47 -24.42
N PRO A 175 27.62 28.58 -25.29
CA PRO A 175 27.44 27.13 -25.45
C PRO A 175 28.75 26.33 -25.80
N LYS A 176 28.59 25.05 -26.17
CA LYS A 176 29.34 24.24 -27.20
C LYS A 176 30.10 22.96 -26.75
N THR A 177 29.47 21.83 -27.05
CA THR A 177 29.92 20.70 -27.90
C THR A 177 31.40 20.25 -27.99
N LYS A 178 31.61 18.93 -27.79
CA LYS A 178 32.56 18.00 -28.47
C LYS A 178 32.07 16.58 -28.11
N ARG A 179 31.53 15.71 -28.99
CA ARG A 179 31.97 15.07 -30.25
C ARG A 179 33.21 14.15 -30.08
N ARG A 180 33.06 12.91 -30.60
CA ARG A 180 34.04 11.80 -30.88
C ARG A 180 34.18 10.75 -29.76
N LYS A 181 34.38 9.44 -30.01
CA LYS A 181 34.31 8.52 -31.18
C LYS A 181 34.71 7.13 -30.62
N LYS A 182 34.08 6.05 -31.11
CA LYS A 182 34.73 4.85 -31.70
C LYS A 182 35.36 3.77 -30.79
N LYS A 183 35.01 2.50 -31.13
CA LYS A 183 35.69 1.19 -30.92
C LYS A 183 35.69 0.67 -29.47
N GLU A 184 35.48 -0.61 -29.20
CA GLU A 184 35.62 -1.87 -29.95
C GLU A 184 34.37 -2.74 -29.96
#